data_AF-A0A2G4R762-F1
#
_entry.id   AF-A0A2G4R762-F1
#
_cell.length_a   1.000
_cell.length_b   1.000
_cell.length_c   1.000
_cell.angle_alpha   90.00
_cell.angle_beta   90.00
_cell.angle_gamma   90.00
#
_symmetry.space_group_name_H-M   'P 1'
#
loop_
_entity.id
_entity.type
_entity.pdbx_description
1 polymer ?
#
loop_
_entity_poly.entity_id
_entity_poly.type
_entity_poly.pdbx_seq_one_letter_code
_entity_poly.pdbx_strand_id
1 'polypeptide(L)'
;MSDKELEIFELCERLVDLLGDKEAVADLQILLDRHPEMFQNKEQVANLIKKVINDPEIIINNPTPKSEKDYIAGKKLNEKKMGEVGIRKDENISKIFHANEKNVKKMGQLDKKEVVYKQSMVGTPTSYTQAQSLDERLVQKNISSTANEIIPQQDKSAKDFKSKLKEFNTKNKTQTQINIKELKR
;
A
#
# COMPACT_ATOMS: atom_id res chain seq x y z
N MET A 1 16.56 13.39 -20.51
CA MET A 1 16.72 12.74 -19.20
C MET A 1 15.53 13.18 -18.38
N SER A 2 14.53 12.32 -18.18
CA SER A 2 13.41 12.68 -17.30
C SER A 2 13.82 12.26 -15.90
N ASP A 3 14.05 13.24 -15.05
CA ASP A 3 14.34 13.03 -13.64
C ASP A 3 13.09 12.43 -13.00
N LYS A 4 13.06 11.09 -12.92
CA LYS A 4 12.09 10.37 -12.12
C LYS A 4 12.33 10.78 -10.67
N GLU A 5 11.54 11.73 -10.20
CA GLU A 5 11.50 12.12 -8.79
C GLU A 5 10.81 11.00 -8.01
N LEU A 6 11.60 9.97 -7.71
CA LEU A 6 11.21 8.89 -6.83
C LEU A 6 11.35 9.38 -5.40
N GLU A 7 10.23 9.45 -4.68
CA GLU A 7 10.21 9.73 -3.24
C GLU A 7 9.95 8.42 -2.48
N ILE A 8 10.67 8.24 -1.37
CA ILE A 8 10.53 7.10 -0.47
C ILE A 8 9.63 7.54 0.68
N PHE A 9 8.68 6.69 1.03
CA PHE A 9 7.71 6.91 2.08
C PHE A 9 7.79 5.79 3.10
N GLU A 10 7.83 6.14 4.37
CA GLU A 10 7.71 5.19 5.47
C GLU A 10 6.25 4.75 5.62
N LEU A 11 6.04 3.45 5.78
CA LEU A 11 4.72 2.85 5.92
C LEU A 11 4.36 2.70 7.41
N CYS A 12 3.08 2.85 7.74
CA CYS A 12 2.60 2.48 9.08
C CYS A 12 2.66 0.96 9.29
N GLU A 13 2.73 0.53 10.55
CA GLU A 13 2.86 -0.88 10.96
C GLU A 13 1.86 -1.81 10.23
N ARG A 14 0.60 -1.38 10.09
CA ARG A 14 -0.44 -2.15 9.38
C ARG A 14 -0.08 -2.45 7.92
N LEU A 15 0.48 -1.47 7.21
CA LEU A 15 0.92 -1.64 5.83
C LEU A 15 2.21 -2.46 5.77
N VAL A 16 3.09 -2.33 6.77
CA VAL A 16 4.29 -3.16 6.91
C VAL A 16 3.92 -4.63 7.12
N ASP A 17 2.92 -4.95 7.93
CA ASP A 17 2.49 -6.34 8.15
C ASP A 17 1.93 -6.98 6.87
N LEU A 18 1.19 -6.22 6.07
CA LEU A 18 0.61 -6.69 4.82
C LEU A 18 1.66 -6.84 3.70
N LEU A 19 2.47 -5.80 3.50
CA LEU A 19 3.44 -5.76 2.40
C LEU A 19 4.74 -6.49 2.76
N GLY A 20 5.13 -6.50 4.04
CA GLY A 20 6.40 -7.03 4.54
C GLY A 20 7.59 -6.10 4.31
N ASP A 21 7.36 -4.84 3.90
CA ASP A 21 8.39 -3.81 3.72
C ASP A 21 8.06 -2.60 4.60
N LYS A 22 9.08 -1.97 5.19
CA LYS A 22 8.92 -0.76 6.02
C LYS A 22 8.69 0.52 5.20
N GLU A 23 9.08 0.48 3.92
CA GLU A 23 9.13 1.65 3.05
C GLU A 23 8.45 1.32 1.71
N ALA A 24 7.88 2.34 1.08
CA ALA A 24 7.37 2.27 -0.29
C ALA A 24 7.93 3.41 -1.13
N VAL A 25 8.13 3.17 -2.42
CA VAL A 25 8.57 4.19 -3.37
C VAL A 25 7.39 4.69 -4.22
N ALA A 26 7.32 6.00 -4.44
CA ALA A 26 6.37 6.61 -5.37
C ALA A 26 7.10 7.41 -6.44
N ASP A 27 6.64 7.31 -7.69
CA ASP A 27 7.04 8.22 -8.76
C ASP A 27 6.04 9.38 -8.78
N LEU A 28 6.42 10.50 -8.18
CA LEU A 28 5.51 11.64 -8.01
C LEU A 28 5.11 12.26 -9.35
N GLN A 29 5.99 12.22 -10.34
CA GLN A 29 5.70 12.73 -11.67
C GLN A 29 4.62 11.90 -12.34
N ILE A 30 4.74 10.57 -12.32
CA ILE A 30 3.71 9.68 -12.90
C ILE A 30 2.36 9.85 -12.18
N LEU A 31 2.37 10.04 -10.86
CA LEU A 31 1.15 10.22 -10.09
C LEU A 31 0.48 11.57 -10.37
N LEU A 32 1.27 12.63 -10.52
CA LEU A 32 0.80 13.95 -10.96
C LEU A 32 0.21 13.89 -12.37
N ASP A 33 0.91 13.29 -13.32
CA ASP A 33 0.50 13.18 -14.73
C ASP A 33 -0.79 12.36 -14.92
N ARG A 34 -1.10 11.45 -13.98
CA ARG A 34 -2.36 10.69 -13.99
C ARG A 34 -3.56 11.50 -13.55
N HIS A 35 -3.34 12.51 -12.71
CA HIS A 35 -4.41 13.35 -12.14
C HIS A 35 -4.02 14.84 -12.18
N PRO A 36 -3.74 15.42 -13.37
CA PRO A 36 -3.31 16.81 -13.49
C PRO A 36 -4.42 17.80 -13.12
N GLU A 37 -5.68 17.38 -13.21
CA GLU A 37 -6.83 18.17 -12.76
C GLU A 37 -6.88 18.35 -11.24
N MET A 38 -6.21 17.47 -10.50
CA MET A 38 -6.38 17.36 -9.05
C MET A 38 -5.19 17.86 -8.26
N PHE A 39 -3.98 17.62 -8.77
CA PHE A 39 -2.75 18.07 -8.15
C PHE A 39 -2.11 19.14 -9.02
N GLN A 40 -1.81 20.28 -8.41
CA GLN A 40 -1.10 21.39 -9.04
C GLN A 40 0.41 21.13 -9.09
N ASN A 41 0.92 20.36 -8.13
CA ASN A 41 2.34 20.06 -8.01
C ASN A 41 2.58 18.70 -7.33
N LYS A 42 3.83 18.25 -7.38
CA LYS A 42 4.28 16.99 -6.77
C LYS A 42 4.18 17.00 -5.25
N GLU A 43 4.32 18.17 -4.63
CA GLU A 43 4.23 18.34 -3.19
C GLU A 43 2.83 17.98 -2.68
N GLN A 44 1.76 18.36 -3.41
CA GLN A 44 0.39 17.97 -3.07
C GLN A 44 0.19 16.45 -3.14
N VAL A 45 0.81 15.78 -4.12
CA VAL A 45 0.80 14.31 -4.23
C VAL A 45 1.50 13.69 -3.02
N ALA A 46 2.71 14.14 -2.70
CA ALA A 46 3.47 13.63 -1.57
C ALA A 46 2.74 13.83 -0.23
N ASN A 47 2.13 15.01 -0.05
CA ASN A 47 1.35 15.33 1.13
C ASN A 47 0.10 14.46 1.27
N LEU A 48 -0.59 14.17 0.16
CA LEU A 48 -1.73 13.24 0.17
C LEU A 48 -1.27 11.84 0.57
N ILE A 49 -0.22 11.33 -0.06
CA ILE A 49 0.35 10.01 0.22
C ILE A 49 0.68 9.89 1.70
N LYS A 50 1.49 10.83 2.25
CA LYS A 50 1.87 10.86 3.66
C LYS A 50 0.67 10.79 4.59
N LYS A 51 -0.37 11.59 4.33
CA LYS A 51 -1.58 11.59 5.15
C LYS A 51 -2.27 10.23 5.18
N VAL A 52 -2.38 9.56 4.04
CA VAL A 52 -3.09 8.28 3.92
C VAL A 52 -2.28 7.11 4.46
N ILE A 53 -0.99 7.01 4.13
CA ILE A 53 -0.17 5.84 4.51
C ILE A 53 0.22 5.83 5.99
N ASN A 54 0.34 7.00 6.63
CA ASN A 54 0.76 7.08 8.04
C ASN A 54 -0.34 6.57 8.98
N ASP A 55 -1.60 6.77 8.61
CA ASP A 55 -2.74 6.35 9.43
C ASP A 55 -3.97 6.13 8.53
N PRO A 56 -4.03 5.01 7.80
CA PRO A 56 -5.18 4.69 6.95
C PRO A 56 -6.38 4.29 7.80
N GLU A 57 -7.56 4.79 7.43
CA GLU A 57 -8.83 4.43 8.07
C GLU A 57 -9.37 3.10 7.55
N ILE A 58 -9.10 2.79 6.29
CA ILE A 58 -9.49 1.52 5.65
C ILE A 58 -8.38 1.05 4.73
N ILE A 59 -8.15 -0.26 4.71
CA ILE A 59 -7.31 -0.94 3.72
C ILE A 59 -8.13 -2.07 3.14
N ILE A 60 -8.16 -2.15 1.82
CA ILE A 60 -8.86 -3.19 1.07
C ILE A 60 -7.90 -3.91 0.13
N ASN A 61 -8.25 -5.13 -0.26
CA ASN A 61 -7.63 -5.74 -1.42
C ASN A 61 -8.00 -4.95 -2.68
N ASN A 62 -7.03 -4.77 -3.58
CA ASN A 62 -7.32 -4.19 -4.87
C ASN A 62 -8.25 -5.14 -5.65
N PRO A 63 -9.43 -4.70 -6.12
CA PRO A 63 -10.36 -5.57 -6.86
C PRO A 63 -9.79 -6.10 -8.19
N THR A 64 -8.81 -5.41 -8.75
CA THR A 64 -8.10 -5.83 -9.97
C THR A 64 -6.61 -5.94 -9.68
N PRO A 65 -6.21 -6.91 -8.84
CA PRO A 65 -4.84 -7.03 -8.39
C PRO A 65 -3.93 -7.43 -9.55
N LYS A 66 -2.73 -6.84 -9.64
CA LYS A 66 -1.67 -7.34 -10.55
C LYS A 66 -0.60 -8.18 -9.84
N SER A 67 -0.76 -8.36 -8.53
CA SER A 67 0.09 -9.18 -7.67
C SER A 67 -0.71 -9.59 -6.44
N GLU A 68 -0.25 -10.61 -5.72
CA GLU A 68 -0.89 -11.07 -4.47
C GLU A 68 -0.94 -9.97 -3.38
N LYS A 69 0.06 -9.08 -3.36
CA LYS A 69 0.18 -7.98 -2.39
C LYS A 69 -0.14 -6.64 -3.05
N ASP A 70 -1.41 -6.43 -3.37
CA ASP A 70 -1.94 -5.24 -4.03
C ASP A 70 -3.13 -4.69 -3.25
N TYR A 71 -2.91 -3.55 -2.59
CA TYR A 71 -3.84 -2.98 -1.62
C TYR A 71 -4.20 -1.54 -1.96
N ILE A 72 -5.38 -1.13 -1.51
CA ILE A 72 -5.84 0.26 -1.57
C ILE A 72 -6.08 0.74 -0.14
N ALA A 73 -5.34 1.77 0.26
CA ALA A 73 -5.50 2.47 1.51
C ALA A 73 -6.39 3.70 1.30
N GLY A 74 -7.37 3.88 2.19
CA GLY A 74 -8.28 5.02 2.20
C GLY A 74 -8.21 5.76 3.52
N LYS A 75 -8.27 7.10 3.48
CA LYS A 75 -8.37 7.95 4.67
C LYS A 75 -9.29 9.14 4.42
N LYS A 76 -10.11 9.53 5.40
CA LYS A 76 -10.87 10.77 5.33
C LYS A 76 -9.92 11.95 5.52
N LEU A 77 -9.97 12.93 4.61
CA LEU A 77 -9.15 14.14 4.71
C LEU A 77 -9.92 15.26 5.39
N ASN A 78 -11.22 15.35 5.12
CA ASN A 78 -12.15 16.29 5.72
C ASN A 78 -13.59 15.78 5.55
N GLU A 79 -14.58 16.58 5.92
CA GLU A 79 -16.00 16.23 5.82
C GLU A 79 -16.51 15.98 4.39
N LYS A 80 -15.79 16.43 3.37
CA LYS A 80 -16.20 16.32 1.96
C LYS A 80 -15.29 15.43 1.13
N LYS A 81 -14.04 15.25 1.54
CA LYS A 81 -12.98 14.62 0.75
C LYS A 81 -12.28 13.50 1.52
N MET A 82 -11.82 12.51 0.77
CA MET A 82 -11.00 11.39 1.22
C MET A 82 -9.81 11.20 0.29
N GLY A 83 -8.71 10.69 0.81
CA GLY A 83 -7.56 10.24 0.05
C GLY A 83 -7.64 8.74 -0.20
N GLU A 84 -7.23 8.33 -1.38
CA GLU A 84 -7.10 6.94 -1.79
C GLU A 84 -5.69 6.74 -2.36
N VAL A 85 -4.95 5.77 -1.82
CA VAL A 85 -3.59 5.44 -2.24
C VAL A 85 -3.50 3.94 -2.53
N GLY A 86 -3.06 3.60 -3.73
CA GLY A 86 -2.82 2.22 -4.15
C GLY A 86 -1.36 1.84 -3.96
N ILE A 87 -1.12 0.77 -3.21
CA ILE A 87 0.22 0.28 -2.88
C ILE A 87 0.32 -1.18 -3.32
N ARG A 88 1.36 -1.48 -4.10
CA ARG A 88 1.63 -2.82 -4.60
C ARG A 88 3.04 -3.25 -4.22
N LYS A 89 3.22 -4.51 -3.81
CA LYS A 89 4.55 -5.11 -3.79
C LYS A 89 4.93 -5.61 -5.18
N ASP A 90 5.97 -5.01 -5.75
CA ASP A 90 6.52 -5.37 -7.06
C ASP A 90 7.91 -5.99 -6.85
N GLU A 91 8.07 -7.26 -7.20
CA GLU A 91 9.25 -8.08 -6.88
C GLU A 91 9.63 -7.99 -5.39
N ASN A 92 10.62 -7.14 -5.09
CA ASN A 92 11.23 -6.96 -3.78
C ASN A 92 11.01 -5.55 -3.21
N ILE A 93 10.17 -4.72 -3.85
CA ILE A 93 9.94 -3.35 -3.43
C ILE A 93 8.44 -3.01 -3.38
N SER A 94 8.02 -2.36 -2.31
CA SER A 94 6.69 -1.77 -2.23
C SER A 94 6.64 -0.47 -3.02
N LYS A 95 5.66 -0.34 -3.90
CA LYS A 95 5.49 0.79 -4.83
C LYS A 95 4.09 1.38 -4.71
N ILE A 96 4.04 2.69 -4.57
CA ILE A 96 2.80 3.46 -4.68
C ILE A 96 2.54 3.71 -6.16
N PHE A 97 1.42 3.18 -6.65
CA PHE A 97 1.04 3.30 -8.05
C PHE A 97 -0.22 4.15 -8.25
N HIS A 98 -0.96 4.49 -7.20
CA HIS A 98 -2.13 5.36 -7.30
C HIS A 98 -2.18 6.31 -6.12
N ALA A 99 -2.54 7.56 -6.36
CA ALA A 99 -2.80 8.56 -5.33
C ALA A 99 -3.88 9.49 -5.88
N ASN A 100 -5.00 9.62 -5.16
CA ASN A 100 -6.17 10.34 -5.63
C ASN A 100 -6.99 10.90 -4.47
N GLU A 101 -7.60 12.06 -4.67
CA GLU A 101 -8.54 12.68 -3.75
C GLU A 101 -9.98 12.53 -4.29
N LYS A 102 -10.80 11.80 -3.55
CA LYS A 102 -12.20 11.52 -3.90
C LYS A 102 -13.15 12.18 -2.91
N ASN A 103 -14.43 12.22 -3.27
CA ASN A 103 -15.46 12.63 -2.33
C ASN A 103 -15.56 11.61 -1.17
N VAL A 104 -15.73 12.07 0.07
CA VAL A 104 -15.82 11.19 1.26
C VAL A 104 -16.90 10.12 1.15
N LYS A 105 -17.98 10.37 0.38
CA LYS A 105 -19.03 9.37 0.12
C LYS A 105 -18.49 8.10 -0.54
N LYS A 106 -17.33 8.17 -1.19
CA LYS A 106 -16.62 7.02 -1.78
C LYS A 106 -15.99 6.11 -0.73
N MET A 107 -15.83 6.55 0.51
CA MET A 107 -15.33 5.72 1.61
C MET A 107 -16.24 4.52 1.85
N GLY A 108 -17.56 4.74 1.86
CA GLY A 108 -18.55 3.66 1.98
C GLY A 108 -18.57 2.70 0.78
N GLN A 109 -17.87 3.01 -0.32
CA GLN A 109 -17.66 2.05 -1.41
C GLN A 109 -16.45 1.15 -1.16
N LEU A 110 -15.43 1.62 -0.43
CA LEU A 110 -14.32 0.78 0.02
C LEU A 110 -14.81 -0.22 1.07
N ASP A 111 -15.68 0.22 1.97
CA ASP A 111 -16.31 -0.62 2.99
C ASP A 111 -17.10 -1.83 2.45
N LYS A 112 -17.51 -1.78 1.18
CA LYS A 112 -18.28 -2.85 0.52
C LYS A 112 -17.39 -3.87 -0.20
N LYS A 113 -16.08 -3.65 -0.22
CA LYS A 113 -15.11 -4.54 -0.86
C LYS A 113 -14.52 -5.50 0.17
N GLU A 114 -13.57 -6.31 -0.26
CA GLU A 114 -12.81 -7.17 0.65
C GLU A 114 -11.89 -6.31 1.53
N VAL A 115 -12.42 -5.96 2.71
CA VAL A 115 -11.74 -5.13 3.71
C VAL A 115 -10.73 -5.97 4.46
N VAL A 116 -9.47 -5.57 4.39
CA VAL A 116 -8.35 -6.18 5.10
C VAL A 116 -8.17 -5.54 6.47
N TYR A 117 -8.38 -4.22 6.54
CA TYR A 117 -8.31 -3.46 7.77
C TYR A 117 -9.33 -2.33 7.73
N LYS A 118 -9.98 -2.08 8.87
CA LYS A 118 -10.81 -0.90 9.07
C LYS A 118 -10.64 -0.40 10.50
N GLN A 119 -10.42 0.89 10.64
CA GLN A 119 -10.37 1.55 11.93
C GLN A 119 -11.76 1.58 12.54
N SER A 120 -11.92 1.00 13.73
CA SER A 120 -13.16 1.11 14.50
C SER A 120 -13.36 2.56 14.92
N MET A 121 -14.38 3.21 14.37
CA MET A 121 -14.88 4.47 14.92
C MET A 121 -15.73 4.15 16.15
N VAL A 122 -15.33 4.66 17.31
CA VAL A 122 -16.09 4.53 18.57
C VAL A 122 -17.51 5.05 18.33
N GLY A 123 -18.51 4.16 18.35
CA GLY A 123 -19.94 4.51 18.27
C GLY A 123 -20.75 3.95 17.09
N THR A 124 -20.17 3.18 16.15
CA THR A 124 -20.95 2.55 15.05
C THR A 124 -20.92 1.03 15.18
N PRO A 125 -22.07 0.31 15.20
CA PRO A 125 -22.06 -1.14 15.25
C PRO A 125 -21.41 -1.70 13.98
N THR A 126 -20.32 -2.43 14.19
CA THR A 126 -19.59 -3.14 13.16
C THR A 126 -20.47 -4.30 12.69
N SER A 127 -20.93 -4.29 11.43
CA SER A 127 -21.52 -5.49 10.83
C SER A 127 -20.43 -6.53 10.67
N TYR A 128 -20.38 -7.40 11.66
CA TYR A 128 -19.53 -8.58 11.77
C TYR A 128 -19.72 -9.50 10.56
N THR A 129 -18.57 -9.92 10.02
CA THR A 129 -18.27 -11.05 9.15
C THR A 129 -19.38 -12.11 9.04
N GLN A 130 -19.89 -12.33 7.83
CA GLN A 130 -20.78 -13.47 7.58
C GLN A 130 -19.97 -14.72 7.19
N ALA A 131 -19.91 -15.63 8.15
CA ALA A 131 -19.93 -17.09 8.04
C ALA A 131 -18.83 -17.81 7.23
N GLN A 132 -17.84 -18.35 7.94
CA GLN A 132 -17.36 -19.70 7.64
C GLN A 132 -17.94 -20.65 8.70
N SER A 133 -18.77 -21.60 8.25
CA SER A 133 -19.29 -22.66 9.11
C SER A 133 -18.13 -23.54 9.58
N LEU A 134 -17.90 -23.61 10.89
CA LEU A 134 -17.06 -24.66 11.46
C LEU A 134 -17.97 -25.63 12.21
N ASP A 135 -18.05 -26.83 11.64
CA ASP A 135 -18.57 -28.03 12.25
C ASP A 135 -17.92 -28.22 13.63
N GLU A 136 -18.76 -28.37 14.64
CA GLU A 136 -18.38 -28.60 16.03
C GLU A 136 -17.67 -29.95 16.14
N ARG A 137 -16.37 -29.94 16.45
CA ARG A 137 -15.74 -31.06 17.17
C ARG A 137 -14.45 -30.63 17.88
N LEU A 138 -14.67 -30.25 19.14
CA LEU A 138 -13.83 -30.54 20.31
C LEU A 138 -12.45 -31.15 20.05
N VAL A 139 -11.38 -30.35 20.25
CA VAL A 139 -10.19 -30.81 20.99
C VAL A 139 -9.61 -29.64 21.79
N GLN A 140 -9.96 -29.56 23.07
CA GLN A 140 -9.12 -28.93 24.08
C GLN A 140 -7.86 -29.79 24.26
N LYS A 141 -6.66 -29.22 24.14
CA LYS A 141 -5.52 -29.56 25.02
C LYS A 141 -4.31 -28.63 24.84
N ASN A 142 -3.90 -28.08 25.97
CA ASN A 142 -2.55 -27.62 26.33
C ASN A 142 -1.94 -26.43 25.57
N ILE A 143 -2.27 -25.26 26.08
CA ILE A 143 -1.32 -24.18 26.37
C ILE A 143 -0.06 -24.75 27.08
N SER A 144 1.09 -24.65 26.41
CA SER A 144 2.39 -24.61 27.09
C SER A 144 3.21 -23.48 26.48
N SER A 145 3.56 -22.53 27.34
CA SER A 145 4.46 -21.42 27.05
C SER A 145 5.88 -21.98 26.91
N THR A 146 6.46 -21.83 25.73
CA THR A 146 7.89 -22.08 25.53
C THR A 146 8.53 -20.82 24.97
N ALA A 147 9.31 -20.19 25.85
CA ALA A 147 10.44 -19.30 25.62
C ALA A 147 10.40 -18.36 24.41
N ASN A 148 10.37 -17.07 24.73
CA ASN A 148 10.78 -15.97 23.86
C ASN A 148 12.18 -16.22 23.27
N GLU A 149 12.25 -16.80 22.07
CA GLU A 149 13.31 -16.46 21.12
C GLU A 149 12.69 -15.56 20.06
N ILE A 150 12.50 -14.29 20.44
CA ILE A 150 12.34 -13.23 19.45
C ILE A 150 13.70 -13.12 18.78
N ILE A 151 13.87 -13.83 17.66
CA ILE A 151 14.96 -13.59 16.74
C ILE A 151 14.97 -12.08 16.48
N PRO A 152 16.06 -11.35 16.75
CA PRO A 152 16.13 -9.97 16.35
C PRO A 152 16.01 -9.96 14.83
N GLN A 153 14.86 -9.54 14.30
CA GLN A 153 14.80 -9.11 12.92
C GLN A 153 15.77 -7.94 12.84
N GLN A 154 17.02 -8.24 12.41
CA GLN A 154 18.02 -7.23 12.14
C GLN A 154 17.32 -6.12 11.39
N ASP A 155 17.49 -4.90 11.88
CA ASP A 155 17.08 -3.69 11.18
C ASP A 155 17.71 -3.71 9.78
N LYS A 156 16.98 -4.31 8.83
CA LYS A 156 17.13 -4.10 7.39
C LYS A 156 16.59 -2.70 7.13
N SER A 157 17.35 -1.75 7.69
CA SER A 157 17.18 -0.31 7.65
C SER A 157 17.18 0.16 6.21
N ALA A 158 16.68 1.37 5.98
CA ALA A 158 16.63 2.13 4.73
C ALA A 158 17.78 1.91 3.71
N LYS A 159 18.97 1.47 4.15
CA LYS A 159 20.07 1.02 3.29
C LYS A 159 19.69 -0.17 2.39
N ASP A 160 18.96 -1.16 2.89
CA ASP A 160 18.51 -2.33 2.12
C ASP A 160 17.46 -1.92 1.08
N PHE A 161 16.51 -1.05 1.46
CA PHE A 161 15.50 -0.52 0.55
C PHE A 161 16.11 0.34 -0.56
N LYS A 162 17.07 1.22 -0.23
CA LYS A 162 17.78 2.02 -1.24
C LYS A 162 18.58 1.16 -2.22
N SER A 163 19.13 0.02 -1.78
CA SER A 163 19.78 -0.96 -2.65
C SER A 163 18.77 -1.63 -3.60
N LYS A 164 17.66 -2.14 -3.05
CA LYS A 164 16.55 -2.72 -3.82
C LYS A 164 15.97 -1.73 -4.85
N LEU A 165 15.86 -0.45 -4.48
CA LEU A 165 15.41 0.60 -5.36
C LEU A 165 16.38 0.85 -6.53
N LYS A 166 17.70 0.82 -6.29
CA LYS A 166 18.70 0.91 -7.35
C LYS A 166 18.62 -0.29 -8.30
N GLU A 167 18.46 -1.50 -7.77
CA GLU A 167 18.32 -2.71 -8.57
C GLU A 167 17.05 -2.67 -9.44
N PHE A 168 15.92 -2.31 -8.86
CA PHE A 168 14.64 -2.13 -9.55
C PHE A 168 14.74 -1.11 -10.69
N ASN A 169 15.39 0.03 -10.45
CA ASN A 169 15.59 1.05 -11.48
C ASN A 169 16.50 0.55 -12.61
N THR A 170 17.54 -0.22 -12.29
CA THR A 170 18.47 -0.78 -13.27
C THR A 170 17.76 -1.79 -14.18
N LYS A 171 16.98 -2.71 -13.62
CA LYS A 171 16.20 -3.70 -14.38
C LYS A 171 15.17 -3.04 -15.32
N ASN A 172 14.42 -2.06 -14.82
CA ASN A 172 13.44 -1.33 -15.64
C ASN A 172 14.10 -0.56 -16.80
N LYS A 173 15.30 0.00 -16.58
CA LYS A 173 16.07 0.68 -17.64
C LYS A 173 16.57 -0.30 -18.70
N THR A 174 16.95 -1.51 -18.31
CA THR A 174 17.36 -2.58 -19.23
C THR A 174 16.17 -3.08 -20.05
N GLN A 175 15.01 -3.32 -19.43
CA GLN A 175 13.78 -3.75 -20.13
C GLN A 175 13.30 -2.71 -21.16
N THR A 176 13.37 -1.42 -20.80
CA THR A 176 12.99 -0.32 -21.71
C THR A 176 13.93 -0.24 -22.92
N GLN A 177 15.23 -0.47 -22.74
CA GLN A 177 16.21 -0.48 -23.83
C GLN A 177 16.05 -1.67 -24.77
N ILE A 178 15.71 -2.85 -24.23
CA ILE A 178 15.46 -4.05 -25.04
C ILE A 178 14.22 -3.84 -25.93
N ASN A 179 13.11 -3.32 -25.37
CA ASN A 179 11.90 -3.04 -26.14
C ASN A 179 12.09 -1.98 -27.24
N ILE A 180 12.91 -0.94 -27.01
CA ILE A 180 13.21 0.06 -28.06
C ILE A 180 14.05 -0.54 -29.19
N LYS A 181 14.89 -1.55 -28.90
CA LYS A 181 15.77 -2.18 -29.87
C LYS A 181 15.03 -3.18 -30.76
N GLU A 182 13.97 -3.82 -30.26
CA GLU A 182 13.12 -4.71 -31.05
C GLU A 182 12.12 -3.95 -31.95
N LEU A 183 11.63 -2.78 -31.54
CA LEU A 183 10.70 -1.98 -32.34
C LEU A 183 11.37 -1.26 -33.54
N LYS A 184 12.71 -1.26 -33.61
CA LYS A 184 13.51 -0.62 -34.66
C LYS A 184 14.09 -1.62 -35.67
N ARG A 185 13.62 -2.87 -35.67
CA ARG A 185 13.98 -3.89 -36.66
C ARG A 185 12.86 -4.13 -37.65
#